data_AF-A0A957ETQ7-F1
#
_entry.id   AF-A0A957ETQ7-F1
#
_cell.length_a   1.000
_cell.length_b   1.000
_cell.length_c   1.000
_cell.angle_alpha   90.00
_cell.angle_beta   90.00
_cell.angle_gamma   90.00
#
_symmetry.space_group_name_H-M   'P 1'
#
loop_
_entity.id
_entity.type
_entity.pdbx_description
1 polymer ?
#
loop_
_entity_poly.entity_id
_entity_poly.type
_entity_poly.pdbx_seq_one_letter_code
_entity_poly.pdbx_strand_id
1 'polypeptide(L)' 'NIVDELNTILQKRLQEEPKLNGRLLKIVRAAAGDLRIEADGKSYQRPEELTDPVLKELLRQALAEWEQS' A
#
# COMPACT_ATOMS: atom_id res chain seq x y z
N ASN A 1 11.20 -0.30 -10.79
CA ASN A 1 11.16 0.90 -9.90
C ASN A 1 10.36 0.47 -8.71
N ILE A 2 10.94 0.48 -7.51
CA ILE A 2 10.36 -0.12 -6.31
C ILE A 2 8.90 0.30 -6.06
N VAL A 3 8.57 1.57 -6.28
CA VAL A 3 7.22 2.11 -6.10
C VAL A 3 6.21 1.49 -7.08
N ASP A 4 6.61 1.31 -8.34
CA ASP A 4 5.73 0.79 -9.38
C ASP A 4 5.45 -0.70 -9.19
N GLU A 5 6.47 -1.49 -8.77
CA GLU A 5 6.29 -2.90 -8.42
C GLU A 5 5.37 -3.08 -7.21
N LEU A 6 5.65 -2.35 -6.11
CA LEU A 6 4.81 -2.38 -4.92
C LEU A 6 3.38 -1.98 -5.22
N ASN A 7 3.17 -0.95 -6.04
CA ASN A 7 1.84 -0.55 -6.49
C ASN A 7 1.17 -1.65 -7.30
N THR A 8 1.90 -2.34 -8.17
CA THR A 8 1.34 -3.45 -8.97
C THR A 8 0.84 -4.57 -8.07
N ILE A 9 1.65 -4.98 -7.08
CA ILE A 9 1.28 -5.99 -6.09
C ILE A 9 0.07 -5.53 -5.26
N LEU A 10 0.10 -4.28 -4.77
CA LEU A 10 -1.00 -3.68 -4.00
C LEU A 10 -2.32 -3.65 -4.77
N GLN A 11 -2.28 -3.20 -6.02
CA GLN A 11 -3.48 -3.09 -6.87
C GLN A 11 -4.07 -4.46 -7.15
N LYS A 12 -3.23 -5.47 -7.40
CA LYS A 12 -3.67 -6.86 -7.56
C LYS A 12 -4.39 -7.35 -6.29
N ARG A 13 -3.77 -7.16 -5.12
CA ARG A 13 -4.36 -7.57 -3.83
C ARG A 13 -5.66 -6.80 -3.51
N LEU A 14 -5.74 -5.51 -3.84
CA LEU A 14 -6.95 -4.70 -3.70
C LEU A 14 -8.11 -5.25 -4.54
N GLN A 15 -7.83 -5.74 -5.75
CA GLN A 15 -8.83 -6.36 -6.62
C GLN A 15 -9.26 -7.73 -6.11
N GLU A 16 -8.35 -8.48 -5.49
CA GLU A 16 -8.62 -9.80 -4.91
C GLU A 16 -9.42 -9.71 -3.59
N GLU A 17 -9.41 -8.57 -2.91
CA GLU A 17 -10.05 -8.41 -1.60
C GLU A 17 -11.37 -7.61 -1.66
N PRO A 18 -12.53 -8.28 -1.76
CA PRO A 18 -13.82 -7.63 -1.97
C PRO A 18 -14.24 -6.70 -0.82
N LYS A 19 -13.65 -6.85 0.39
CA LYS A 19 -13.89 -5.96 1.53
C LYS A 19 -13.29 -4.56 1.34
N LEU A 20 -12.31 -4.43 0.46
CA LEU A 20 -11.64 -3.17 0.15
C LEU A 20 -12.09 -2.61 -1.20
N ASN A 21 -13.15 -3.19 -1.79
CA ASN A 21 -13.67 -2.74 -3.07
C ASN A 21 -14.14 -1.28 -2.96
N GLY A 22 -13.58 -0.41 -3.81
CA GLY A 22 -13.80 1.04 -3.77
C GLY A 22 -12.88 1.83 -2.82
N ARG A 23 -11.99 1.17 -2.07
CA ARG A 23 -10.92 1.84 -1.31
C ARG A 23 -9.75 2.17 -2.24
N LEU A 24 -9.09 3.30 -1.98
CA LEU A 24 -7.92 3.72 -2.75
C LEU A 24 -6.68 3.55 -1.89
N LEU A 25 -5.74 2.71 -2.30
CA LEU A 25 -4.46 2.55 -1.62
C LEU A 25 -3.33 2.49 -2.66
N LYS A 26 -2.33 3.37 -2.50
CA LYS A 26 -1.17 3.46 -3.37
C LYS A 26 0.07 3.86 -2.57
N ILE A 27 1.24 3.43 -3.02
CA ILE A 27 2.54 3.88 -2.55
C ILE A 27 3.06 4.94 -3.54
N VAL A 28 3.60 6.03 -2.99
CA VAL A 28 4.19 7.12 -3.75
C VAL A 28 5.57 7.43 -3.19
N ARG A 29 6.46 7.94 -4.02
CA ARG A 29 7.76 8.44 -3.56
C ARG A 29 7.60 9.85 -3.01
N ALA A 30 8.05 10.09 -1.79
CA ALA A 30 8.13 11.42 -1.22
C ALA A 30 9.31 12.20 -1.83
N ALA A 31 9.24 13.53 -1.77
CA ALA A 31 10.29 14.42 -2.27
C ALA A 31 11.67 14.19 -1.62
N ALA A 32 11.70 13.61 -0.41
CA ALA A 32 12.92 13.26 0.32
C ALA A 32 13.56 11.92 -0.13
N GLY A 33 12.92 11.18 -1.05
CA GLY A 33 13.38 9.86 -1.49
C GLY A 33 12.73 8.68 -0.75
N ASP A 34 12.06 8.96 0.37
CA ASP A 34 11.33 7.97 1.17
C ASP A 34 10.04 7.49 0.50
N LEU A 35 9.55 6.31 0.92
CA LEU A 35 8.25 5.80 0.52
C LEU A 35 7.15 6.42 1.38
N ARG A 36 6.03 6.77 0.75
CA ARG A 36 4.84 7.31 1.41
C ARG A 36 3.62 6.52 0.95
N ILE A 37 2.72 6.23 1.86
CA ILE A 37 1.50 5.47 1.61
C ILE A 37 0.37 6.48 1.47
N GLU A 38 -0.45 6.36 0.46
CA GLU A 38 -1.66 7.15 0.32
C GLU A 38 -2.87 6.21 0.33
N ALA A 39 -3.71 6.34 1.36
CA ALA A 39 -4.92 5.57 1.54
C ALA A 39 -6.13 6.50 1.67
N ASP A 40 -7.12 6.33 0.79
CA ASP A 40 -8.38 7.10 0.75
C ASP A 40 -8.14 8.62 0.76
N GLY A 41 -7.13 9.09 0.01
CA GLY A 41 -6.75 10.50 -0.07
C GLY A 41 -5.96 11.04 1.13
N LYS A 42 -5.64 10.20 2.13
CA LYS A 42 -4.76 10.54 3.24
C LYS A 42 -3.39 9.95 3.04
N SER A 43 -2.36 10.72 3.39
CA SER A 43 -0.97 10.28 3.28
C SER A 43 -0.42 9.86 4.64
N TYR A 44 0.27 8.73 4.67
CA TYR A 44 0.89 8.12 5.83
C TYR A 44 2.35 7.82 5.51
N GLN A 45 3.23 7.99 6.49
CA GLN A 45 4.64 7.63 6.36
C GLN A 45 4.87 6.16 6.72
N ARG A 46 4.03 5.59 7.58
CA ARG A 46 4.19 4.21 8.05
C ARG A 46 2.90 3.42 7.96
N PRO A 47 2.97 2.10 7.70
CA PRO A 47 1.81 1.20 7.80
C PRO A 47 1.11 1.29 9.16
N GLU A 48 1.89 1.51 10.23
CA GLU A 48 1.41 1.62 11.61
C GLU A 48 0.41 2.76 11.83
N GLU A 49 0.48 3.82 11.02
CA GLU A 49 -0.39 5.00 11.11
C GLU A 49 -1.79 4.76 10.52
N LEU A 50 -1.96 3.72 9.71
CA LEU A 50 -3.26 3.35 9.14
C LEU A 50 -4.20 2.89 10.26
N THR A 51 -5.36 3.53 10.44
CA THR A 51 -6.33 3.09 11.44
C THR A 51 -7.11 1.85 11.00
N ASP A 52 -7.17 1.59 9.69
CA ASP A 52 -7.90 0.46 9.12
C ASP A 52 -7.05 -0.83 9.20
N PRO A 53 -7.46 -1.83 10.01
CA PRO A 53 -6.69 -3.06 10.18
C PRO A 53 -6.61 -3.88 8.90
N VAL A 54 -7.59 -3.78 7.99
CA VAL A 54 -7.59 -4.53 6.73
C VAL A 54 -6.58 -3.92 5.76
N LEU A 55 -6.54 -2.59 5.65
CA LEU A 55 -5.51 -1.91 4.85
C LEU A 55 -4.10 -2.13 5.40
N LYS A 56 -3.95 -2.13 6.73
CA LYS A 56 -2.67 -2.47 7.39
C LYS A 56 -2.15 -3.82 6.96
N GLU A 57 -3.00 -4.84 7.04
CA GLU A 57 -2.59 -6.21 6.71
C GLU A 57 -2.31 -6.35 5.22
N LEU A 58 -3.13 -5.75 4.35
CA LEU A 58 -2.89 -5.77 2.90
C LEU A 58 -1.55 -5.12 2.53
N LEU A 59 -1.24 -3.96 3.13
CA LEU A 59 0.03 -3.29 2.91
C LEU A 59 1.21 -4.12 3.43
N ARG A 60 1.07 -4.75 4.60
CA ARG A 60 2.08 -5.64 5.17
C ARG A 60 2.36 -6.84 4.26
N GLN A 61 1.31 -7.43 3.70
CA GLN A 61 1.43 -8.56 2.79
C GLN A 61 2.08 -8.16 1.46
N ALA A 62 1.72 -6.99 0.92
CA ALA A 62 2.34 -6.48 -0.30
C ALA A 62 3.84 -6.18 -0.11
N LEU A 63 4.23 -5.62 1.03
CA LEU A 63 5.63 -5.40 1.39
C LEU A 63 6.40 -6.72 1.51
N ALA A 64 5.84 -7.70 2.22
CA ALA A 64 6.47 -9.01 2.39
C ALA A 64 6.62 -9.79 1.08
N GLU A 65 5.64 -9.67 0.17
CA GLU A 65 5.72 -10.28 -1.17
C GLU A 65 6.79 -9.60 -2.03
N TRP A 66 6.87 -8.28 -1.97
CA TRP A 66 7.92 -7.53 -2.67
C TRP A 66 9.32 -7.88 -2.15
N GLU A 67 9.52 -8.03 -0.84
CA GLU A 67 10.81 -8.45 -0.26
C GLU A 67 11.24 -9.86 -0.68
N GLN A 68 10.31 -10.71 -1.12
CA GLN A 68 10.55 -12.08 -1.56
C GLN A 68 10.67 -12.22 -3.09
N SER A 69 10.40 -11.16 -3.85
CA SER A 69 10.43 -11.14 -5.32
C SER A 69 11.78 -10.68 -5.87
#